data_AF-A0A257XBI1-F1
#
_entry.id   AF-A0A257XBI1-F1
#
_cell.length_a   1.000
_cell.length_b   1.000
_cell.length_c   1.000
_cell.angle_alpha   90.00
_cell.angle_beta   90.00
_cell.angle_gamma   90.00
#
_symmetry.space_group_name_H-M   'P 1'
#
loop_
_entity.id
_entity.type
_entity.pdbx_description
1 polymer ?
#
loop_
_entity_poly.entity_id
_entity_poly.type
_entity_poly.pdbx_seq_one_letter_code
_entity_poly.pdbx_strand_id
1 'polypeptide(L)' 'MKTLLTLCTLSFASVAMAADTCPISKKPADSSITSKDKDGKTVAFCCEKCKAKFDKANK' A
#
# COMPACT_ATOMS: atom_id res chain seq x y z
N MET A 1 16.91 28.40 -37.41
CA MET A 1 17.07 26.93 -37.46
C MET A 1 18.08 26.55 -36.40
N LYS A 2 17.78 25.52 -35.59
CA LYS A 2 18.56 24.97 -34.45
C LYS A 2 18.52 25.79 -33.15
N THR A 3 17.54 25.45 -32.32
CA THR A 3 17.63 24.96 -30.91
C THR A 3 16.21 25.08 -30.32
N LEU A 4 15.26 24.14 -30.35
CA LEU A 4 15.28 22.67 -30.32
C LEU A 4 16.33 22.10 -29.36
N LEU A 5 16.02 22.14 -28.07
CA LEU A 5 15.94 20.97 -27.18
C LEU A 5 15.59 21.50 -25.77
N THR A 6 14.40 21.24 -25.27
CA THR A 6 14.14 20.11 -24.35
C THR A 6 14.63 20.40 -22.94
N LEU A 7 13.68 20.71 -22.05
CA LEU A 7 13.71 20.32 -20.64
C LEU A 7 12.25 20.30 -20.16
N CYS A 8 11.51 19.27 -20.60
CA CYS A 8 10.31 18.83 -19.90
C CYS A 8 10.75 18.42 -18.50
N THR A 9 10.47 19.27 -17.52
CA THR A 9 10.56 18.93 -16.11
C THR A 9 9.44 17.93 -15.80
N LEU A 10 9.70 16.64 -16.07
CA LEU A 10 8.92 15.55 -15.50
C LEU A 10 9.20 15.54 -14.01
N SER A 11 8.36 16.25 -13.27
CA SER A 11 8.22 16.09 -11.83
C SER A 11 7.66 14.69 -11.59
N PHE A 12 8.57 13.72 -11.46
CA PHE A 12 8.26 12.42 -10.88
C PHE A 12 7.86 12.65 -9.42
N ALA A 13 6.55 12.82 -9.19
CA ALA A 13 5.97 12.68 -7.87
C ALA A 13 6.30 11.27 -7.40
N SER A 14 7.24 11.20 -6.47
CA SER A 14 7.67 10.00 -5.77
C SER A 14 6.45 9.23 -5.28
N VAL A 15 6.19 8.10 -5.92
CA VAL A 15 5.30 7.07 -5.39
C VAL A 15 5.94 6.59 -4.10
N ALA A 16 5.46 7.10 -2.97
CA ALA A 16 5.65 6.44 -1.70
C ALA A 16 4.96 5.08 -1.84
N MET A 17 5.73 4.05 -2.22
CA MET A 17 5.35 2.67 -1.94
C MET A 17 5.26 2.61 -0.41
N ALA A 18 4.05 2.80 0.10
CA ALA A 18 3.73 2.55 1.48
C ALA A 18 4.20 1.12 1.74
N ALA A 19 5.30 0.97 2.46
CA ALA A 19 5.61 -0.30 3.07
C ALA A 19 4.39 -0.58 3.96
N ASP A 20 3.53 -1.51 3.54
CA ASP A 20 2.26 -1.75 4.21
C ASP A 20 2.58 -2.09 5.67
N THR A 21 2.30 -1.15 6.56
CA THR A 21 2.35 -1.41 7.99
C THR A 21 1.04 -2.05 8.37
N CYS A 22 1.08 -3.10 9.17
CA CYS A 22 -0.12 -3.76 9.67
C CYS A 22 -1.01 -2.74 10.38
N PRO A 23 -2.25 -2.51 9.93
CA PRO A 23 -3.11 -1.46 10.48
C PRO A 23 -3.55 -1.74 11.92
N ILE A 24 -3.43 -3.00 12.38
CA ILE A 24 -3.82 -3.41 13.73
C ILE A 24 -2.70 -3.17 14.75
N SER A 25 -1.45 -3.49 14.39
CA SER A 25 -0.32 -3.50 15.33
C SER A 25 0.78 -2.47 15.01
N LYS A 26 0.68 -1.79 13.87
CA LYS A 26 1.71 -0.89 13.30
C LYS A 26 3.08 -1.55 13.08
N LYS A 27 3.16 -2.87 13.13
CA LYS A 27 4.36 -3.64 12.75
C LYS A 27 4.47 -3.75 11.22
N PRO A 28 5.64 -4.08 10.67
CA PRO A 28 5.77 -4.42 9.26
C PRO A 28 4.73 -5.49 8.87
N ALA A 29 3.93 -5.26 7.82
CA ALA A 29 3.02 -6.29 7.34
C ALA A 29 3.79 -7.37 6.60
N ASP A 30 3.22 -8.56 6.61
CA ASP A 30 3.65 -9.67 5.78
C ASP A 30 2.80 -9.67 4.50
N SER A 31 3.45 -9.59 3.35
CA SER A 31 2.80 -9.57 2.03
C SER A 31 2.04 -10.87 1.73
N SER A 32 2.32 -11.96 2.46
CA SER A 32 1.63 -13.25 2.35
C SER A 32 0.31 -13.27 3.11
N ILE A 33 0.14 -12.39 4.11
CA ILE A 33 -1.04 -12.35 4.97
C ILE A 33 -1.87 -11.13 4.58
N THR A 34 -2.74 -11.30 3.59
CA THR A 34 -3.60 -10.23 3.09
C THR A 34 -5.08 -10.57 3.25
N SER A 35 -5.93 -9.54 3.30
CA SER A 35 -7.40 -9.68 3.23
C SER A 35 -8.01 -8.56 2.42
N LYS A 36 -9.24 -8.75 1.96
CA LYS A 36 -10.00 -7.73 1.25
C LYS A 36 -10.96 -7.01 2.19
N ASP A 37 -10.91 -5.68 2.15
CA ASP A 37 -11.88 -4.83 2.83
C ASP A 37 -13.23 -4.80 2.08
N LYS A 38 -14.27 -4.17 2.67
CA LYS A 38 -15.59 -3.94 2.07
C LYS A 38 -15.51 -3.15 0.77
N ASP A 39 -14.51 -2.28 0.63
CA ASP A 39 -14.21 -1.56 -0.62
C ASP A 39 -13.52 -2.43 -1.69
N GLY A 40 -13.21 -3.70 -1.40
CA GLY A 40 -12.43 -4.58 -2.28
C GLY A 40 -10.92 -4.31 -2.30
N LYS A 41 -10.44 -3.39 -1.45
CA LYS A 41 -9.02 -3.05 -1.26
C LYS A 41 -8.29 -4.19 -0.54
N THR A 42 -7.10 -4.51 -1.02
CA THR A 42 -6.23 -5.49 -0.37
C THR A 42 -5.48 -4.82 0.79
N VAL A 43 -5.57 -5.41 1.98
CA VAL A 43 -4.90 -4.94 3.20
C VAL A 43 -3.95 -6.04 3.67
N ALA A 44 -2.68 -5.70 3.90
CA ALA A 44 -1.68 -6.62 4.41
C ALA A 44 -1.58 -6.56 5.95
N PHE A 45 -1.27 -7.70 6.57
CA PHE A 45 -1.20 -7.86 8.02
C PHE A 45 0.11 -8.49 8.45
N CYS A 46 0.60 -8.15 9.64
CA CYS A 46 1.83 -8.75 10.18
C CYS A 46 1.64 -10.20 10.66
N CYS A 47 0.39 -10.66 10.85
CA CYS A 47 0.07 -12.01 11.31
C CYS A 47 -1.41 -12.35 11.09
N GLU A 48 -1.73 -13.65 11.11
CA GLU A 48 -3.09 -14.15 10.93
C GLU A 48 -4.07 -13.65 12.02
N LYS A 49 -3.58 -13.41 13.25
CA LYS A 49 -4.44 -12.85 14.32
C LYS A 49 -4.91 -11.44 13.99
N CYS A 50 -4.07 -10.62 13.35
CA CYS A 50 -4.45 -9.28 12.93
C CYS A 50 -5.46 -9.36 11.78
N LYS A 51 -5.21 -10.24 10.80
CA LYS A 51 -6.16 -10.54 9.72
C LYS A 51 -7.52 -10.98 10.25
N ALA A 52 -7.56 -11.93 11.19
CA ALA A 52 -8.82 -12.42 11.76
C ALA A 52 -9.61 -11.34 12.51
N LYS A 53 -8.92 -10.44 13.25
CA LYS A 53 -9.57 -9.29 13.89
C LYS A 53 -10.17 -8.34 12.86
N PHE A 54 -9.43 -8.06 11.80
CA PHE A 54 -9.89 -7.24 10.69
C PHE A 54 -11.10 -7.89 9.99
N ASP A 55 -11.01 -9.16 9.60
CA ASP A 55 -12.10 -9.90 8.95
C ASP A 55 -13.36 -9.96 9.81
N LYS A 56 -13.21 -10.04 11.15
CA LYS A 56 -14.34 -10.01 12.08
C LYS A 56 -15.03 -8.64 12.12
N ALA A 57 -14.26 -7.56 12.02
CA ALA A 57 -14.78 -6.20 11.94
C ALA A 57 -15.32 -5.86 10.53
N ASN A 58 -14.82 -6.55 9.51
CA ASN A 58 -15.16 -6.37 8.10
C ASN A 58 -16.15 -7.41 7.53
N LYS A 59 -16.68 -8.31 8.35
CA LYS A 59 -17.96 -8.97 8.06
C LYS A 59 -19.12 -7.98 8.19
#